data_AF-A0A5C3QXP6-F1
#
_entry.id   AF-A0A5C3QXP6-F1
#
_cell.length_a   1.000
_cell.length_b   1.000
_cell.length_c   1.000
_cell.angle_alpha   90.00
_cell.angle_beta   90.00
_cell.angle_gamma   90.00
#
_symmetry.space_group_name_H-M   'P 1'
#
loop_
_entity.id
_entity.type
_entity.pdbx_description
1 polymer ?
#
loop_
_entity_poly.entity_id
_entity_poly.type
_entity_poly.pdbx_seq_one_letter_code
_entity_poly.pdbx_strand_id
1 'polypeptide(L)'
;MEDHAGSPQPPPENEADHSEINPIWTTSRTARQIYALGEVEKDISRLLFLAASSISLLTLPQTDLPEDGLPQGEERSEQFVLEVGEYFERLDAIQSAIRSSLAHVKHSRIAPSAINAPPPGFVPPSLGVGLPSVDDANMDDGQKSNAGLQEERLGRDAWEGILAALKKIEAGHEAEESGVRGEGDKMEE
;
A
#
# COMPACT_ATOMS: atom_id res chain seq x y z
N MET A 1 -39.12 -44.26 22.61
CA MET A 1 -38.88 -42.88 23.06
C MET A 1 -37.45 -42.85 23.53
N GLU A 2 -36.60 -42.34 22.64
CA GLU A 2 -35.14 -42.29 22.78
C GLU A 2 -34.77 -40.95 23.41
N ASP A 3 -34.10 -40.97 24.56
CA ASP A 3 -33.53 -39.77 25.17
C ASP A 3 -32.06 -39.65 24.71
N HIS A 4 -31.82 -38.71 23.79
CA HIS A 4 -30.50 -38.32 23.33
C HIS A 4 -29.78 -37.48 24.40
N ALA A 5 -28.79 -38.09 25.06
CA ALA A 5 -27.81 -37.35 25.85
C ALA A 5 -26.91 -36.54 24.90
N GLY A 6 -27.05 -35.21 24.93
CA GLY A 6 -26.20 -34.28 24.21
C GLY A 6 -24.81 -34.22 24.85
N SER A 7 -23.79 -34.63 24.09
CA SER A 7 -22.38 -34.42 24.44
C SER A 7 -22.03 -32.92 24.46
N PRO A 8 -21.17 -32.46 25.39
CA PRO A 8 -20.66 -31.10 25.39
C PRO A 8 -19.69 -30.91 24.21
N GLN A 9 -20.01 -29.92 23.38
CA GLN A 9 -19.22 -29.48 22.23
C GLN A 9 -17.91 -28.84 22.74
N PRO A 10 -16.72 -29.20 22.20
CA PRO A 10 -15.48 -28.52 22.54
C PRO A 10 -15.52 -27.05 22.07
N PRO A 11 -14.83 -26.14 22.78
CA PRO A 11 -14.82 -24.71 22.43
C PRO A 11 -14.23 -24.53 21.03
N PRO A 12 -14.74 -23.56 20.24
CA PRO A 12 -14.20 -23.28 18.91
C PRO A 12 -12.75 -22.83 19.04
N GLU A 13 -11.87 -23.68 18.53
CA GLU A 13 -10.45 -23.43 18.35
C GLU A 13 -10.27 -22.35 17.28
N ASN A 14 -9.56 -21.28 17.62
CA ASN A 14 -8.92 -20.32 16.70
C ASN A 14 -9.75 -19.94 15.45
N GLU A 15 -10.74 -19.07 15.64
CA GLU A 15 -11.08 -18.11 14.58
C GLU A 15 -9.89 -17.16 14.43
N ALA A 16 -8.93 -17.58 13.61
CA ALA A 16 -7.90 -16.69 13.10
C ALA A 16 -8.60 -15.47 12.49
N ASP A 17 -8.17 -14.31 12.96
CA ASP A 17 -8.60 -12.95 12.61
C ASP A 17 -8.35 -12.64 11.12
N HIS A 18 -9.05 -13.34 10.24
CA HIS A 18 -8.96 -13.22 8.78
C HIS A 18 -9.88 -12.13 8.22
N SER A 19 -10.57 -11.39 9.08
CA SER A 19 -11.69 -10.53 8.69
C SER A 19 -11.28 -9.19 8.06
N GLU A 20 -10.04 -8.73 8.20
CA GLU A 20 -9.60 -7.44 7.66
C GLU A 20 -8.18 -7.46 7.08
N ILE A 21 -7.85 -8.46 6.26
CA ILE A 21 -6.62 -8.38 5.46
C ILE A 21 -6.78 -7.23 4.45
N ASN A 22 -6.09 -6.12 4.70
CA ASN A 22 -6.12 -4.95 3.81
C ASN A 22 -5.91 -5.39 2.36
N PRO A 23 -6.74 -4.92 1.41
CA PRO A 23 -6.67 -5.34 0.01
C PRO A 23 -5.31 -5.00 -0.64
N ILE A 24 -4.60 -4.01 -0.09
CA ILE A 24 -3.22 -3.69 -0.45
C ILE A 24 -2.31 -4.94 -0.37
N TRP A 25 -2.53 -5.83 0.60
CA TRP A 25 -1.72 -7.04 0.80
C TRP A 25 -2.15 -8.23 -0.07
N THR A 26 -3.33 -8.21 -0.68
CA THR A 26 -3.83 -9.29 -1.56
C THR A 26 -3.69 -8.99 -3.06
N THR A 27 -3.60 -7.71 -3.44
CA THR A 27 -3.58 -7.24 -4.83
C THR A 27 -2.33 -7.66 -5.63
N SER A 28 -1.16 -7.78 -5.00
CA SER A 28 0.09 -8.12 -5.67
C SER A 28 0.74 -9.39 -5.11
N ARG A 29 1.46 -10.13 -5.97
CA ARG A 29 2.26 -11.29 -5.56
C ARG A 29 3.34 -10.89 -4.56
N THR A 30 3.97 -9.73 -4.77
CA THR A 30 4.97 -9.17 -3.85
C THR A 30 4.31 -8.72 -2.54
N ALA A 31 3.13 -8.12 -2.61
CA ALA A 31 2.40 -7.69 -1.41
C ALA A 31 2.00 -8.89 -0.53
N ARG A 32 1.52 -9.99 -1.13
CA ARG A 32 1.25 -11.24 -0.41
C ARG A 32 2.49 -11.83 0.26
N GLN A 33 3.65 -11.71 -0.38
CA GLN A 33 4.92 -12.18 0.19
C GLN A 33 5.39 -11.33 1.37
N ILE A 34 5.22 -10.01 1.29
CA ILE A 34 5.53 -9.10 2.41
C ILE A 34 4.59 -9.36 3.59
N TYR A 35 3.29 -9.57 3.33
CA TYR A 35 2.34 -9.94 4.36
C TYR A 35 2.72 -11.26 5.05
N ALA A 36 3.09 -12.29 4.28
CA ALA A 36 3.54 -13.57 4.83
C ALA A 36 4.81 -13.43 5.69
N LEU A 37 5.72 -12.50 5.37
CA LEU A 37 6.88 -12.19 6.21
C LEU A 37 6.48 -11.55 7.56
N GLY A 38 5.39 -10.77 7.59
CA GLY A 38 4.84 -10.23 8.85
C GLY A 38 4.31 -11.31 9.78
N GLU A 39 3.71 -12.38 9.24
CA GLU A 39 3.30 -13.53 10.06
C GLU A 39 4.51 -14.28 10.64
N VAL A 40 5.60 -14.40 9.87
CA VAL A 40 6.87 -14.97 10.37
C VAL A 40 7.44 -14.14 11.53
N GLU A 41 7.28 -12.82 11.53
CA GLU A 41 7.72 -11.95 12.63
C GLU A 41 6.93 -12.20 13.92
N LYS A 42 5.61 -12.42 13.80
CA LYS A 42 4.77 -12.85 14.93
C LYS A 42 5.23 -14.21 15.47
N ASP A 43 5.55 -15.13 14.57
CA ASP A 43 6.05 -16.46 14.93
C ASP A 43 7.39 -16.39 15.66
N ILE A 44 8.30 -15.51 15.24
CA ILE A 44 9.58 -15.26 15.94
C ILE A 44 9.33 -14.73 17.36
N SER A 45 8.38 -13.82 17.53
CA SER A 45 8.04 -13.28 18.85
C SER A 45 7.52 -14.39 19.78
N ARG A 46 6.67 -15.28 19.26
CA ARG A 46 6.17 -16.45 19.99
C ARG A 46 7.28 -17.47 20.26
N LEU A 47 8.20 -17.68 19.32
CA LEU A 47 9.39 -18.53 19.51
C LEU A 47 10.26 -18.04 20.66
N LEU A 48 10.48 -16.72 20.76
CA LEU A 48 11.23 -16.11 21.85
C LEU A 48 10.53 -16.29 23.21
N PHE A 49 9.20 -16.21 23.23
CA PHE A 49 8.42 -16.51 24.44
C PHE A 49 8.57 -17.98 24.87
N LEU A 50 8.44 -18.94 23.94
CA LEU A 50 8.65 -20.36 24.21
C LEU A 50 10.08 -20.65 24.69
N ALA A 51 11.08 -19.96 24.13
CA ALA A 51 12.47 -20.07 24.58
C ALA A 51 12.65 -19.56 26.02
N ALA A 52 12.05 -18.41 26.35
CA ALA A 52 12.11 -17.87 27.71
C ALA A 52 11.43 -18.81 28.72
N SER A 53 10.25 -19.34 28.37
CA SER A 53 9.49 -20.27 29.20
C SER A 53 10.26 -21.60 29.43
N SER A 54 10.78 -22.20 28.35
CA SER A 54 11.58 -23.43 28.45
C SER A 54 12.87 -23.25 29.25
N ILE A 55 13.51 -22.08 29.17
CA ILE A 55 14.65 -21.75 30.04
C ILE A 55 14.22 -21.64 31.50
N SER A 56 13.08 -21.01 31.80
CA SER A 56 12.51 -20.92 33.15
C SER A 56 12.12 -22.28 33.74
N LEU A 57 11.72 -23.23 32.90
CA LEU A 57 11.46 -24.61 33.33
C LEU A 57 12.75 -25.38 33.65
N LEU A 58 13.88 -25.00 33.03
CA LEU A 58 15.20 -25.58 33.29
C LEU A 58 15.96 -24.95 34.47
N THR A 59 15.54 -23.78 34.97
CA THR A 59 16.22 -23.15 36.09
C THR A 59 16.07 -23.97 37.37
N LEU A 60 17.11 -23.96 38.22
CA LEU A 60 17.07 -24.70 39.48
C LEU A 60 15.96 -24.14 40.38
N PRO A 61 15.30 -24.99 41.20
CA PRO A 61 14.25 -24.55 42.14
C PRO A 61 14.75 -23.55 43.21
N GLN A 62 16.06 -23.30 43.29
CA GLN A 62 16.66 -22.29 44.17
C GLN A 62 16.60 -20.86 43.58
N THR A 63 16.33 -20.70 42.28
CA THR A 63 16.18 -19.40 41.62
C THR A 63 14.73 -19.00 41.40
N ASP A 64 13.79 -19.92 41.59
CA ASP A 64 12.35 -19.65 41.42
C ASP A 64 11.90 -18.69 42.52
N LEU A 65 11.40 -17.52 42.13
CA LEU A 65 10.72 -16.65 43.08
C LEU A 65 9.37 -17.28 43.45
N PRO A 66 8.85 -17.05 44.67
CA PRO A 66 7.52 -17.53 45.05
C PRO A 66 6.38 -16.95 44.18
N GLU A 67 6.67 -15.95 43.36
CA GLU A 67 5.74 -15.35 42.39
C GLU A 67 5.77 -15.99 40.99
N ASP A 68 6.77 -16.82 40.68
CA ASP A 68 6.95 -17.38 39.33
C ASP A 68 5.87 -18.42 38.96
N GLY A 69 5.10 -18.94 39.93
CA GLY A 69 4.01 -19.88 39.67
C GLY A 69 4.43 -21.18 38.97
N LEU A 70 5.73 -21.51 39.00
CA LEU A 70 6.30 -22.63 38.24
C LEU A 70 5.89 -23.98 38.84
N PRO A 71 5.58 -24.99 37.98
CA PRO A 71 5.35 -26.35 38.43
C PRO A 71 6.58 -26.92 39.15
N GLN A 72 6.37 -27.65 40.24
CA GLN A 72 7.46 -28.28 41.01
C GLN A 72 7.57 -29.77 40.67
N GLY A 73 8.81 -30.27 40.58
CA GLY A 73 9.07 -31.71 40.46
C GLY A 73 8.94 -32.26 39.04
N GLU A 74 8.28 -33.41 38.89
CA GLU A 74 8.19 -34.20 37.65
C GLU A 74 7.38 -33.49 36.56
N GLU A 75 6.29 -32.80 36.95
CA GLU A 75 5.45 -31.99 36.05
C GLU A 75 6.25 -30.91 35.30
N ARG A 76 7.29 -30.36 35.93
CA ARG A 76 8.18 -29.37 35.31
C ARG A 76 8.96 -29.95 34.14
N SER A 77 9.41 -31.20 34.27
CA SER A 77 10.19 -31.88 33.23
C SER A 77 9.30 -32.32 32.06
N GLU A 78 8.04 -32.67 32.32
CA GLU A 78 7.06 -32.96 31.26
C GLU A 78 6.68 -31.69 30.49
N GLN A 79 6.39 -30.60 31.22
CA GLN A 79 6.11 -29.29 30.63
C GLN A 79 7.28 -28.80 29.76
N PHE A 80 8.51 -29.00 30.24
CA PHE A 80 9.72 -28.66 29.49
C PHE A 80 9.81 -29.40 28.16
N VAL A 81 9.58 -30.72 28.15
CA VAL A 81 9.64 -31.53 26.92
C VAL A 81 8.58 -31.08 25.92
N LEU A 82 7.37 -30.75 26.38
CA LEU A 82 6.30 -30.23 25.54
C LEU A 82 6.64 -28.85 24.94
N GLU A 83 7.08 -27.90 25.77
CA GLU A 83 7.41 -26.55 25.32
C GLU A 83 8.62 -26.50 24.38
N VAL A 84 9.64 -27.33 24.63
CA VAL A 84 10.80 -27.45 23.75
C VAL A 84 10.41 -28.12 22.42
N GLY A 85 9.49 -29.09 22.45
CA GLY A 85 8.91 -29.68 21.25
C GLY A 85 8.26 -28.60 20.38
N GLU A 86 7.34 -27.81 20.95
CA GLU A 86 6.68 -26.70 20.25
C GLU A 86 7.69 -25.67 19.74
N TYR A 87 8.72 -25.34 20.53
CA TYR A 87 9.79 -24.44 20.12
C TYR A 87 10.49 -24.91 18.84
N PHE A 88 10.93 -26.18 18.77
CA PHE A 88 11.64 -26.70 17.61
C PHE A 88 10.75 -26.84 16.37
N GLU A 89 9.49 -27.22 16.54
CA GLU A 89 8.52 -27.25 15.44
C GLU A 89 8.28 -25.84 14.88
N ARG A 90 8.12 -24.84 15.75
CA ARG A 90 7.96 -23.45 15.33
C ARG A 90 9.22 -22.90 14.65
N LEU A 91 10.40 -23.26 15.15
CA LEU A 91 11.68 -22.89 14.55
C LEU A 91 11.82 -23.45 13.12
N ASP A 92 11.44 -24.71 12.90
CA ASP A 92 11.50 -25.30 11.55
C ASP A 92 10.49 -24.65 10.60
N ALA A 93 9.27 -24.35 11.08
CA ALA A 93 8.27 -23.62 10.31
C ALA A 93 8.77 -22.24 9.87
N ILE A 94 9.35 -21.45 10.80
CA ILE A 94 9.96 -20.14 10.53
C ILE A 94 11.08 -20.28 9.49
N GLN A 95 11.98 -21.25 9.68
CA GLN A 95 13.08 -21.50 8.77
C GLN A 95 12.59 -21.82 7.35
N SER A 96 11.58 -22.68 7.23
CA SER A 96 10.96 -23.06 5.96
C SER A 96 10.31 -21.85 5.26
N ALA A 97 9.59 -21.02 6.01
CA ALA A 97 8.95 -19.81 5.51
C ALA A 97 9.96 -18.76 5.01
N ILE A 98 11.05 -18.51 5.76
CA ILE A 98 12.12 -17.59 5.35
C ILE A 98 12.83 -18.09 4.09
N ARG A 99 13.15 -19.39 4.02
CA ARG A 99 13.78 -19.96 2.81
C ARG A 99 12.87 -19.86 1.60
N SER A 100 11.58 -20.14 1.77
CA SER A 100 10.58 -20.06 0.71
C SER A 100 10.38 -18.63 0.22
N SER A 101 10.27 -17.65 1.13
CA SER A 101 10.17 -16.24 0.76
C SER A 101 11.43 -15.75 0.03
N LEU A 102 12.63 -16.13 0.49
CA LEU A 102 13.87 -15.81 -0.22
C LEU A 102 13.93 -16.43 -1.62
N ALA A 103 13.50 -17.68 -1.78
CA ALA A 103 13.43 -18.35 -3.08
C ALA A 103 12.46 -17.61 -4.02
N HIS A 104 11.31 -17.18 -3.51
CA HIS A 104 10.37 -16.38 -4.26
C HIS A 104 10.91 -15.00 -4.63
N VAL A 105 11.60 -14.30 -3.72
CA VAL A 105 12.27 -13.03 -4.03
C VAL A 105 13.29 -13.23 -5.14
N LYS A 106 14.12 -14.27 -5.04
CA LYS A 106 15.10 -14.62 -6.09
C LYS A 106 14.43 -14.91 -7.44
N HIS A 107 13.31 -15.63 -7.44
CA HIS A 107 12.57 -15.94 -8.67
C HIS A 107 11.82 -14.72 -9.23
N SER A 108 11.37 -13.81 -8.38
CA SER A 108 10.72 -12.55 -8.77
C SER A 108 11.69 -11.49 -9.30
N ARG A 109 13.02 -11.73 -9.19
CA ARG A 109 14.02 -10.92 -9.89
C ARG A 109 13.80 -11.09 -11.39
N ILE A 110 13.04 -10.17 -11.97
CA ILE A 110 13.12 -9.83 -13.38
C ILE A 110 14.58 -9.42 -13.58
N ALA A 111 15.36 -10.26 -14.27
CA ALA A 111 16.72 -9.87 -14.64
C ALA A 111 16.62 -8.53 -15.41
N PRO A 112 17.51 -7.55 -15.20
CA PRO A 112 17.49 -6.30 -15.99
C PRO A 112 17.55 -6.58 -17.51
N SER A 113 18.05 -7.75 -17.91
CA SER A 113 18.06 -8.26 -19.28
C SER A 113 16.69 -8.72 -19.81
N ALA A 114 15.68 -8.91 -18.95
CA ALA A 114 14.29 -9.15 -19.35
C ALA A 114 13.53 -7.83 -19.61
N ILE A 115 14.13 -6.68 -19.26
CA ILE A 115 13.73 -5.39 -19.81
C ILE A 115 14.38 -5.33 -21.19
N ASN A 116 13.63 -5.73 -22.21
CA ASN A 116 14.08 -5.61 -23.58
C ASN A 116 14.39 -4.12 -23.82
N ALA A 117 15.66 -3.80 -24.06
CA ALA A 117 16.02 -2.45 -24.42
C ALA A 117 15.22 -2.08 -25.67
N PRO A 118 14.60 -0.89 -25.72
CA PRO A 118 13.93 -0.45 -26.93
C PRO A 118 14.88 -0.58 -28.12
N PRO A 119 14.38 -0.91 -29.33
CA PRO A 119 15.21 -0.96 -30.52
C PRO A 119 16.07 0.31 -30.65
N PRO A 120 17.33 0.21 -31.12
CA PRO A 120 18.17 1.38 -31.31
C PRO A 120 17.44 2.39 -32.21
N GLY A 121 17.22 3.60 -31.71
CA GLY A 121 16.41 4.65 -32.37
C GLY A 121 14.95 4.75 -31.90
N PHE A 122 14.53 3.98 -30.90
CA PHE A 122 13.20 4.13 -30.30
C PHE A 122 13.07 5.47 -29.58
N VAL A 123 12.33 6.39 -30.19
CA VAL A 123 11.86 7.61 -29.53
C VAL A 123 10.48 7.28 -28.94
N PRO A 124 10.30 7.35 -27.61
CA PRO A 124 8.99 7.09 -27.01
C PRO A 124 7.97 8.09 -27.56
N PRO A 125 6.73 7.66 -27.84
CA PRO A 125 5.67 8.58 -28.21
C PRO A 125 5.47 9.57 -27.07
N SER A 126 5.33 10.85 -27.41
CA SER A 126 5.11 11.93 -26.47
C SER A 126 3.74 11.81 -25.81
N LEU A 127 3.65 11.05 -24.71
CA LEU A 127 2.47 10.93 -23.86
C LEU A 127 2.12 12.30 -23.26
N GLY A 128 1.34 13.10 -24.01
CA GLY A 128 0.86 14.41 -23.58
C GLY A 128 1.88 15.55 -23.60
N VAL A 129 3.06 15.35 -24.21
CA VAL A 129 4.17 16.33 -24.24
C VAL A 129 4.89 16.30 -25.58
N GLY A 130 4.20 16.66 -26.67
CA GLY A 130 4.86 16.80 -27.97
C GLY A 130 5.50 18.19 -28.12
N LEU A 131 6.54 18.33 -28.95
CA LEU A 131 6.96 19.61 -29.58
C LEU A 131 6.51 19.85 -31.04
N PRO A 132 5.82 20.96 -31.37
CA PRO A 132 5.24 21.09 -32.68
C PRO A 132 6.29 21.07 -33.81
N SER A 133 6.36 19.95 -34.55
CA SER A 133 6.99 19.74 -35.88
C SER A 133 6.95 21.01 -36.72
N VAL A 134 8.13 21.59 -36.94
CA VAL A 134 8.33 22.87 -37.64
C VAL A 134 8.58 22.66 -39.15
N ASP A 135 8.68 21.41 -39.63
CA ASP A 135 8.85 21.12 -41.07
C ASP A 135 7.52 21.09 -41.85
N ASP A 136 6.40 21.42 -41.19
CA ASP A 136 5.04 21.40 -41.76
C ASP A 136 4.56 22.73 -42.34
N ALA A 137 5.49 23.63 -42.64
CA ALA A 137 5.16 24.83 -43.41
C ALA A 137 5.08 24.56 -44.93
N ASN A 138 5.48 23.37 -45.39
CA ASN A 138 5.46 22.98 -46.81
C ASN A 138 5.05 21.53 -47.09
N MET A 139 4.50 20.82 -46.10
CA MET A 139 3.85 19.53 -46.33
C MET A 139 2.34 19.66 -46.19
N ASP A 140 1.66 19.10 -47.17
CA ASP A 140 0.25 18.71 -47.17
C ASP A 140 -0.17 18.20 -45.78
N ASP A 141 -1.04 18.95 -45.11
CA ASP A 141 -1.90 18.71 -43.92
C ASP A 141 -1.68 17.40 -43.10
N GLY A 142 -0.44 16.99 -42.84
CA GLY A 142 -0.10 15.63 -42.41
C GLY A 142 0.77 15.52 -41.16
N GLN A 143 1.58 16.53 -40.81
CA GLN A 143 2.38 16.53 -39.59
C GLN A 143 2.10 17.81 -38.77
N LYS A 144 0.89 17.94 -38.21
CA LYS A 144 0.70 18.77 -36.99
C LYS A 144 1.48 18.16 -35.84
N SER A 145 2.76 18.47 -35.81
CA SER A 145 3.32 19.23 -34.74
C SER A 145 2.83 18.83 -33.35
N ASN A 146 3.18 17.61 -32.94
CA ASN A 146 3.59 17.19 -31.59
C ASN A 146 3.29 18.32 -30.56
N ALA A 147 2.08 18.60 -30.14
CA ALA A 147 1.85 19.43 -28.96
C ALA A 147 1.03 18.51 -28.10
N GLY A 148 1.35 18.43 -26.81
CA GLY A 148 0.54 17.63 -25.93
C GLY A 148 -0.90 18.05 -26.10
N LEU A 149 -1.79 17.11 -26.43
CA LEU A 149 -3.22 17.38 -26.51
C LEU A 149 -3.73 18.02 -25.20
N GLN A 150 -3.05 17.71 -24.10
CA GLN A 150 -3.32 18.29 -22.79
C GLN A 150 -2.92 19.77 -22.71
N GLU A 151 -1.80 20.15 -23.33
CA GLU A 151 -1.29 21.53 -23.37
C GLU A 151 -2.16 22.40 -24.27
N GLU A 152 -2.65 21.87 -25.39
CA GLU A 152 -3.58 22.60 -26.27
C GLU A 152 -4.93 22.85 -25.58
N ARG A 153 -5.41 21.88 -24.80
CA ARG A 153 -6.66 22.01 -24.01
C ARG A 153 -6.52 23.02 -22.89
N LEU A 154 -5.42 22.95 -22.14
CA LEU A 154 -5.11 23.95 -21.12
C LEU A 154 -4.99 25.35 -21.73
N GLY A 155 -4.40 25.46 -22.92
CA GLY A 155 -4.34 26.71 -23.66
C GLY A 155 -5.72 27.25 -24.02
N ARG A 156 -6.59 26.42 -24.58
CA ARG A 156 -7.96 26.81 -24.94
C ARG A 156 -8.75 27.31 -23.74
N ASP A 157 -8.76 26.54 -22.65
CA ASP A 157 -9.52 26.85 -21.44
C ASP A 157 -9.02 28.15 -20.77
N ALA A 158 -7.71 28.40 -20.81
CA ALA A 158 -7.13 29.64 -20.31
C ALA A 158 -7.56 30.87 -21.12
N TRP A 159 -7.61 30.76 -22.45
CA TRP A 159 -8.06 31.84 -23.33
C TRP A 159 -9.55 32.15 -23.14
N GLU A 160 -10.38 31.13 -22.94
CA GLU A 160 -11.79 31.31 -22.60
C GLU A 160 -11.97 32.03 -21.26
N GLY A 161 -11.18 31.67 -20.25
CA GLY A 161 -11.18 32.32 -18.94
C GLY A 161 -10.79 33.81 -19.02
N ILE A 162 -9.76 34.15 -19.78
CA ILE A 162 -9.31 35.55 -19.96
C ILE A 162 -10.38 36.38 -20.67
N LEU A 163 -10.98 35.83 -21.72
CA LEU A 163 -12.03 36.52 -22.47
C LEU A 163 -13.26 36.77 -21.60
N ALA A 164 -13.64 35.83 -20.74
CA ALA A 164 -14.72 36.01 -19.78
C ALA A 164 -14.40 37.10 -18.74
N ALA A 165 -13.17 37.15 -18.23
CA ALA A 165 -12.73 38.15 -17.28
C ALA A 165 -12.72 39.57 -17.88
N LEU A 166 -12.26 39.72 -19.13
CA LEU A 166 -12.26 41.01 -19.83
C LEU A 166 -13.68 41.53 -20.08
N LYS A 167 -14.59 40.66 -20.54
CA LYS A 167 -16.00 41.02 -20.69
C LYS A 167 -16.64 41.45 -19.38
N LYS A 168 -16.23 40.86 -18.25
CA LYS A 168 -16.71 41.25 -16.93
C LYS A 168 -16.22 42.64 -16.52
N ILE A 169 -14.98 43.01 -16.87
CA ILE A 169 -14.43 44.34 -16.58
C ILE A 169 -15.08 45.39 -17.48
N GLU A 170 -15.28 45.09 -18.76
CA GLU A 170 -15.98 45.96 -19.72
C GLU A 170 -17.42 46.25 -19.25
N ALA A 171 -18.16 45.22 -18.86
CA ALA A 171 -19.50 45.39 -18.29
C ALA A 171 -19.50 46.18 -16.96
N GLY A 172 -18.41 46.09 -16.19
CA GLY A 172 -18.22 46.90 -14.98
C GLY A 172 -17.96 48.38 -15.29
N HIS A 173 -17.15 48.67 -16.30
CA HIS A 173 -16.84 50.03 -16.73
C HIS A 173 -18.08 50.72 -17.32
N GLU A 174 -18.89 50.02 -18.13
CA GLU A 174 -20.14 50.55 -18.65
C GLU A 174 -21.17 50.84 -17.53
N ALA A 175 -21.16 50.05 -16.45
CA ALA A 175 -21.98 50.29 -15.27
C ALA A 175 -21.49 51.50 -14.44
N GLU A 176 -20.18 51.73 -14.34
CA GLU A 176 -19.62 52.92 -13.68
C GLU A 176 -19.85 54.19 -14.51
N GLU A 177 -19.70 54.12 -15.83
CA GLU A 177 -19.86 55.26 -16.75
C GLU A 177 -21.34 55.71 -16.85
N SER A 178 -22.29 54.79 -16.69
CA SER A 178 -23.72 55.11 -16.53
C SER A 178 -24.09 55.62 -15.13
N GLY A 179 -23.30 55.33 -14.10
CA GLY A 179 -23.44 55.88 -12.75
C GLY A 179 -22.93 57.33 -12.63
N VAL A 180 -21.79 57.65 -13.25
CA VAL A 180 -21.17 59.00 -13.18
C VAL A 180 -21.99 60.05 -13.95
N ARG A 181 -22.77 59.67 -14.96
CA ARG A 181 -23.64 60.59 -15.71
C ARG A 181 -24.94 60.96 -14.98
N GLY A 182 -25.27 60.28 -13.88
CA GLY A 182 -26.48 60.54 -13.08
C GLY A 182 -26.27 61.45 -11.86
N GLU A 183 -25.03 61.77 -11.50
CA GLU A 183 -24.69 62.54 -10.28
C GLU A 183 -24.15 63.95 -10.58
N GLY A 184 -24.22 64.41 -11.83
CA GLY A 184 -23.85 65.77 -12.26
C GLY A 184 -25.02 66.74 -12.48
N ASP A 185 -26.28 66.28 -12.41
CA ASP A 185 -27.47 67.07 -12.79
C ASP A 185 -28.37 67.44 -11.59
N LYS A 186 -27.76 67.66 -10.43
CA LYS A 186 -28.42 68.15 -9.20
C LYS A 186 -27.69 69.35 -8.59
N MET A 187 -27.23 70.31 -9.39
CA MET A 187 -26.97 71.67 -8.91
C MET A 187 -27.16 72.67 -10.07
N GLU A 188 -28.33 73.27 -10.14
CA GLU A 188 -28.69 74.60 -10.69
C GLU A 188 -30.23 74.58 -10.83
N GLU A 189 -30.94 74.92 -9.75
CA GLU A 189 -31.63 76.21 -9.51
C GLU A 189 -33.05 76.23 -10.11
#